data_AF-A0A9D3YY51-F1
#
_entry.id   AF-A0A9D3YY51-F1
#
_cell.length_a   1.000
_cell.length_b   1.000
_cell.length_c   1.000
_cell.angle_alpha   90.00
_cell.angle_beta   90.00
_cell.angle_gamma   90.00
#
_symmetry.space_group_name_H-M   'P 1'
#
loop_
_entity.id
_entity.type
_entity.pdbx_description
1 polymer ?
#
loop_
_entity_poly.entity_id
_entity_poly.type
_entity_poly.pdbx_seq_one_letter_code
_entity_poly.pdbx_strand_id
1 'polypeptide(L)'
;MGQLPVILYKSTSGIKFGEIVYRDQKAITEQRGFYFERLYSPSNSEHFDCKWRDHVSQNVGQLRETLIPDSNATVMPEHIERCIRSCPIGKAPRYDGITIEHLKPVASAVSPLLAYLFTAILRTVYIPDIFKRGLIINLHKAGSKPKDNPK
;
A
#
# COMPACT_ATOMS: atom_id res chain seq x y z
N MET A 1 -22.07 -23.02 49.54
CA MET A 1 -21.22 -22.92 48.33
C MET A 1 -21.99 -22.11 47.29
N GLY A 2 -21.66 -20.82 47.13
CA GLY A 2 -22.33 -19.93 46.18
C GLY A 2 -21.66 -20.00 44.82
N GLN A 3 -22.38 -20.41 43.78
CA GLN A 3 -21.95 -20.25 42.40
C GLN A 3 -22.03 -18.76 42.05
N LEU A 4 -20.88 -18.17 41.72
CA LEU A 4 -20.83 -16.83 41.12
C LEU A 4 -21.46 -16.87 39.73
N PRO A 5 -22.34 -15.92 39.38
CA PRO A 5 -22.89 -15.85 38.04
C PRO A 5 -21.77 -15.50 37.05
N VAL A 6 -21.64 -16.30 35.99
CA VAL A 6 -20.80 -15.97 34.83
C VAL A 6 -21.47 -14.78 34.13
N ILE A 7 -20.95 -13.58 34.37
CA ILE A 7 -21.35 -12.38 33.66
C ILE A 7 -20.81 -12.50 32.24
N LEU A 8 -21.62 -13.04 31.33
CA LEU A 8 -21.41 -12.89 29.90
C LEU A 8 -21.57 -11.40 29.57
N TYR A 9 -20.46 -10.68 29.46
CA TYR A 9 -20.45 -9.34 28.89
C TYR A 9 -21.00 -9.44 27.47
N LYS A 10 -22.29 -9.08 27.28
CA LYS A 10 -22.81 -8.76 25.96
C LYS A 10 -22.08 -7.51 25.49
N SER A 11 -21.03 -7.70 24.69
CA SER A 11 -20.44 -6.60 23.93
C SER A 11 -21.56 -5.98 23.09
N THR A 12 -21.91 -4.73 23.39
CA THR A 12 -22.89 -3.95 22.62
C THR A 12 -22.35 -3.56 21.25
N SER A 13 -21.03 -3.63 21.08
CA SER A 13 -20.29 -3.32 19.85
C SER A 13 -20.43 -4.46 18.84
N GLY A 14 -20.87 -4.12 17.63
CA GLY A 14 -20.94 -5.00 16.46
C GLY A 14 -20.39 -4.30 15.22
N ILE A 15 -20.05 -5.07 14.19
CA ILE A 15 -19.54 -4.56 12.92
C ILE A 15 -20.70 -4.56 11.91
N LYS A 16 -20.93 -3.41 11.27
CA LYS A 16 -21.97 -3.24 10.24
C LYS A 16 -21.40 -3.65 8.88
N PHE A 17 -22.03 -4.61 8.22
CA PHE A 17 -21.80 -4.97 6.82
C PHE A 17 -23.12 -4.77 6.05
N GLY A 18 -23.16 -3.84 5.10
CA GLY A 18 -24.42 -3.42 4.49
C GLY A 18 -25.36 -2.82 5.53
N GLU A 19 -26.63 -3.25 5.58
CA GLU A 19 -27.60 -2.81 6.60
C GLU A 19 -27.63 -3.68 7.86
N ILE A 20 -26.82 -4.75 7.92
CA ILE A 20 -26.87 -5.74 9.00
C ILE A 20 -25.69 -5.55 9.97
N VAL A 21 -25.98 -5.60 11.27
CA VAL A 21 -24.96 -5.51 12.33
C VAL A 21 -24.67 -6.90 12.89
N TYR A 22 -23.43 -7.35 12.70
CA TYR A 22 -22.94 -8.65 13.17
C TYR A 22 -22.21 -8.48 14.52
N ARG A 23 -22.55 -9.33 15.49
CA ARG A 23 -21.93 -9.34 16.83
C ARG A 23 -21.25 -10.66 17.18
N ASP A 24 -21.59 -11.73 16.48
CA ASP A 24 -20.97 -13.04 16.66
C ASP A 24 -19.60 -13.09 15.98
N GLN A 25 -18.60 -13.66 16.64
CA GLN A 25 -17.21 -13.69 16.17
C GLN A 25 -17.06 -14.50 14.88
N LYS A 26 -17.76 -15.62 14.75
CA LYS A 26 -17.71 -16.47 13.56
C LYS A 26 -18.34 -15.73 12.38
N ALA A 27 -19.53 -15.15 12.60
CA ALA A 27 -20.22 -14.36 11.58
C ALA A 27 -19.39 -13.13 11.15
N ILE A 28 -18.73 -12.43 12.08
CA ILE A 28 -17.82 -11.32 11.76
C ILE A 28 -16.66 -11.80 10.88
N THR A 29 -16.07 -12.94 11.21
CA THR A 29 -14.92 -13.49 10.47
C THR A 29 -15.31 -13.86 9.04
N GLU A 30 -16.46 -14.54 8.88
CA GLU A 30 -17.00 -14.89 7.56
C GLU A 30 -17.33 -13.65 6.73
N GLN A 31 -18.01 -12.65 7.32
CA GLN A 31 -18.35 -11.41 6.61
C GLN A 31 -17.12 -10.59 6.19
N ARG A 32 -16.03 -10.62 6.99
CA ARG A 32 -14.75 -10.03 6.56
C ARG A 32 -14.17 -10.76 5.36
N GLY A 33 -14.25 -12.10 5.33
CA GLY A 33 -13.86 -12.91 4.18
C GLY A 33 -14.58 -12.47 2.91
N PHE A 34 -15.91 -12.45 2.95
CA PHE A 34 -16.72 -12.02 1.80
C PHE A 34 -16.48 -10.58 1.39
N TYR A 35 -16.27 -9.68 2.35
CA TYR A 35 -15.97 -8.28 2.06
C TYR A 35 -14.70 -8.14 1.24
N PHE A 36 -13.60 -8.77 1.67
CA PHE A 36 -12.32 -8.67 0.96
C PHE A 36 -12.33 -9.45 -0.35
N GLU A 37 -12.98 -10.61 -0.40
CA GLU A 37 -13.19 -11.35 -1.64
C GLU A 37 -13.89 -10.47 -2.68
N ARG A 38 -14.98 -9.78 -2.31
CA ARG A 38 -15.68 -8.85 -3.20
C ARG A 38 -14.84 -7.62 -3.57
N LEU A 39 -14.06 -7.08 -2.64
CA LEU A 39 -13.20 -5.92 -2.86
C LEU A 39 -12.09 -6.21 -3.88
N TYR A 40 -11.53 -7.43 -3.84
CA TYR A 40 -10.44 -7.85 -4.72
C TYR A 40 -10.90 -8.66 -5.94
N SER A 41 -12.18 -9.01 -6.02
CA SER A 41 -12.77 -9.57 -7.23
C SER A 41 -12.84 -8.50 -8.32
N PRO A 42 -12.31 -8.75 -9.53
CA PRO A 42 -12.41 -7.81 -10.63
C PRO A 42 -13.87 -7.45 -10.91
N SER A 43 -14.24 -6.18 -10.75
CA SER A 43 -15.57 -5.73 -11.11
C SER A 43 -15.69 -5.62 -12.63
N ASN A 44 -16.71 -6.24 -13.23
CA ASN A 44 -17.11 -5.99 -14.62
C ASN A 44 -17.83 -4.63 -14.71
N SER A 45 -17.14 -3.55 -14.32
CA SER A 45 -17.67 -2.20 -14.44
C SER A 45 -17.50 -1.72 -15.88
N GLU A 46 -18.58 -1.25 -16.50
CA GLU A 46 -18.52 -0.56 -17.79
C GLU A 46 -17.67 0.74 -17.73
N HIS A 47 -17.41 1.24 -16.53
CA HIS A 47 -16.55 2.40 -16.26
C HIS A 47 -15.09 2.01 -15.98
N PHE A 48 -14.73 0.72 -16.03
CA PHE A 48 -13.34 0.33 -15.90
C PHE A 48 -12.55 0.89 -17.09
N ASP A 49 -11.55 1.74 -16.80
CA ASP A 49 -10.74 2.37 -17.83
C ASP A 49 -9.72 1.38 -18.41
N CYS A 50 -10.19 0.59 -19.38
CA CYS A 50 -9.35 -0.31 -20.16
C CYS A 50 -8.27 0.46 -20.95
N LYS A 51 -8.56 1.69 -21.39
CA LYS A 51 -7.61 2.50 -22.17
C LYS A 51 -6.40 2.89 -21.34
N TRP A 52 -6.59 3.29 -20.08
CA TRP A 52 -5.48 3.59 -19.18
C TRP A 52 -4.63 2.36 -18.89
N ARG A 53 -5.26 1.21 -18.63
CA ARG A 53 -4.54 -0.06 -18.44
C ARG A 53 -3.68 -0.38 -19.66
N ASP A 54 -4.28 -0.34 -20.85
CA ASP A 54 -3.60 -0.69 -22.10
C ASP A 54 -2.46 0.29 -22.40
N HIS A 55 -2.68 1.59 -22.15
CA HIS A 55 -1.66 2.62 -22.27
C HIS A 55 -0.45 2.36 -21.34
N VAL A 56 -0.70 2.05 -20.07
CA VAL A 56 0.36 1.73 -19.10
C VAL A 56 1.09 0.46 -19.52
N SER A 57 0.35 -0.60 -19.90
CA SER A 57 0.93 -1.86 -20.34
C SER A 57 1.81 -1.69 -21.59
N GLN A 58 1.37 -0.91 -22.57
CA GLN A 58 2.13 -0.61 -23.77
C GLN A 58 3.41 0.17 -23.46
N ASN A 59 3.31 1.24 -22.66
CA ASN A 59 4.47 2.04 -22.28
C ASN A 59 5.51 1.20 -21.52
N VAL A 60 5.06 0.37 -20.56
CA VAL A 60 5.96 -0.51 -19.80
C VAL A 60 6.62 -1.56 -20.71
N GLY A 61 5.87 -2.11 -21.67
CA GLY A 61 6.40 -3.04 -22.68
C GLY A 61 7.51 -2.40 -23.51
N GLN A 62 7.25 -1.23 -24.09
CA GLN A 62 8.23 -0.48 -24.88
C GLN A 62 9.47 -0.11 -24.06
N LEU A 63 9.28 0.28 -22.79
CA LEU A 63 10.41 0.58 -21.92
C LEU A 63 11.27 -0.66 -21.67
N ARG A 64 10.66 -1.84 -21.46
CA ARG A 64 11.41 -3.09 -21.28
C ARG A 64 12.22 -3.47 -22.52
N GLU A 65 11.69 -3.25 -23.72
CA GLU A 65 12.38 -3.57 -24.98
C GLU A 65 13.52 -2.60 -25.28
N THR A 66 13.40 -1.34 -24.87
CA THR A 66 14.42 -0.30 -25.08
C THR A 66 15.51 -0.28 -24.02
N LEU A 67 15.28 -0.93 -22.87
CA LEU A 67 16.26 -1.05 -21.80
C LEU A 67 17.34 -2.07 -22.17
N ILE A 68 18.46 -1.57 -22.67
CA ILE A 68 19.69 -2.36 -22.81
C ILE A 68 20.32 -2.50 -21.41
N PRO A 69 20.50 -3.71 -20.88
CA PRO A 69 21.23 -3.92 -19.62
C PRO A 69 22.65 -3.41 -19.79
N ASP A 70 22.99 -2.35 -19.07
CA ASP A 70 24.35 -1.81 -19.08
C ASP A 70 25.26 -2.72 -18.24
N SER A 71 26.28 -3.29 -18.87
CA SER A 71 27.29 -4.13 -18.22
C SER A 71 28.17 -3.35 -17.22
N ASN A 72 28.10 -2.01 -17.22
CA ASN A 72 28.70 -1.11 -16.22
C ASN A 72 27.70 -0.61 -15.15
N ALA A 73 26.53 -1.26 -14.99
CA ALA A 73 25.50 -0.84 -14.06
C ALA A 73 26.04 -0.56 -12.64
N THR A 74 25.94 0.70 -12.21
CA THR A 74 26.32 1.11 -10.85
C THR A 74 25.31 0.63 -9.81
N VAL A 75 24.06 0.37 -10.24
CA VAL A 75 22.97 -0.11 -9.38
C VAL A 75 22.37 -1.39 -9.97
N MET A 76 22.43 -2.47 -9.20
CA MET A 76 21.94 -3.80 -9.59
C MET A 76 20.44 -3.94 -9.29
N PRO A 77 19.61 -4.49 -10.21
CA PRO A 77 18.18 -4.73 -9.98
C PRO A 77 17.90 -5.54 -8.72
N GLU A 78 18.74 -6.51 -8.38
CA GLU A 78 18.59 -7.38 -7.21
C GLU A 78 18.72 -6.60 -5.90
N HIS A 79 19.54 -5.54 -5.89
CA HIS A 79 19.63 -4.63 -4.74
C HIS A 79 18.36 -3.81 -4.59
N ILE A 80 17.81 -3.31 -5.69
CA ILE A 80 16.55 -2.58 -5.67
C ILE A 80 15.40 -3.47 -5.19
N GLU A 81 15.30 -4.69 -5.71
CA GLU A 81 14.25 -5.63 -5.30
C GLU A 81 14.33 -5.93 -3.81
N ARG A 82 15.55 -6.16 -3.31
CA ARG A 82 15.80 -6.38 -1.87
C ARG A 82 15.39 -5.18 -1.04
N CYS A 83 15.71 -3.96 -1.47
CA CYS A 83 15.30 -2.72 -0.81
C CYS A 83 13.78 -2.57 -0.77
N ILE A 84 13.08 -2.78 -1.90
CA ILE A 84 11.62 -2.70 -1.95
C ILE A 84 10.99 -3.69 -0.96
N ARG A 85 11.50 -4.93 -0.93
CA ARG A 85 10.98 -5.98 -0.04
C ARG A 85 11.26 -5.68 1.44
N SER A 86 12.40 -5.09 1.77
CA SER A 86 12.80 -4.78 3.15
C SER A 86 12.16 -3.50 3.70
N CYS A 87 11.64 -2.61 2.85
CA CYS A 87 10.99 -1.38 3.30
C CYS A 87 9.79 -1.65 4.24
N PRO A 88 9.65 -0.90 5.35
CA PRO A 88 8.56 -1.05 6.30
C PRO A 88 7.23 -0.60 5.69
N ILE A 89 6.18 -1.37 5.95
CA ILE A 89 4.79 -1.04 5.59
C ILE A 89 4.20 0.01 6.53
N GLY A 90 3.05 0.58 6.16
CA GLY A 90 2.32 1.59 6.93
C GLY A 90 2.94 2.99 6.85
N LYS A 91 3.79 3.24 5.86
CA LYS A 91 4.32 4.59 5.58
C LYS A 91 3.35 5.33 4.68
N ALA A 92 3.16 6.62 4.96
CA ALA A 92 2.31 7.48 4.14
C ALA A 92 2.87 7.56 2.71
N PRO A 93 2.01 7.51 1.68
CA PRO A 93 2.43 7.79 0.31
C PRO A 93 2.92 9.23 0.18
N ARG A 94 3.67 9.49 -0.88
CA ARG A 94 4.04 10.85 -1.26
C ARG A 94 2.95 11.45 -2.16
N TYR A 95 3.27 12.48 -2.93
CA TYR A 95 2.35 13.19 -3.82
C TYR A 95 1.74 12.31 -4.94
N ASP A 96 2.37 11.18 -5.25
CA ASP A 96 1.94 10.22 -6.26
C ASP A 96 0.91 9.20 -5.73
N GLY A 97 0.65 9.16 -4.43
CA GLY A 97 -0.24 8.17 -3.82
C GLY A 97 0.33 6.74 -3.78
N ILE A 98 1.56 6.52 -4.27
CA ILE A 98 2.16 5.19 -4.34
C ILE A 98 2.80 4.87 -2.99
N THR A 99 2.31 3.81 -2.36
CA THR A 99 2.90 3.27 -1.13
C THR A 99 3.76 2.04 -1.41
N ILE A 100 4.56 1.62 -0.43
CA ILE A 100 5.40 0.43 -0.57
C ILE A 100 4.58 -0.85 -0.74
N GLU A 101 3.37 -0.91 -0.19
CA GLU A 101 2.43 -2.02 -0.33
C GLU A 101 2.05 -2.25 -1.80
N HIS A 102 2.01 -1.19 -2.61
CA HIS A 102 1.80 -1.30 -4.05
C HIS A 102 3.05 -1.83 -4.78
N LEU A 103 4.25 -1.49 -4.30
CA LEU A 103 5.51 -1.87 -4.94
C LEU A 103 5.99 -3.28 -4.61
N LYS A 104 5.70 -3.80 -3.40
CA LYS A 104 6.16 -5.13 -2.98
C LYS A 104 5.70 -6.28 -3.91
N PRO A 105 4.42 -6.35 -4.35
CA PRO A 105 3.96 -7.40 -5.25
C PRO A 105 4.61 -7.35 -6.64
N VAL A 106 4.97 -6.16 -7.11
CA VAL A 106 5.54 -5.94 -8.45
C VAL A 106 7.06 -5.71 -8.41
N ALA A 107 7.70 -6.00 -7.28
CA ALA A 107 9.11 -5.65 -7.03
C ALA A 107 10.04 -6.19 -8.12
N SER A 108 9.87 -7.44 -8.55
CA SER A 108 10.69 -8.05 -9.61
C SER A 108 10.51 -7.38 -10.98
N ALA A 109 9.31 -6.87 -11.28
CA ALA A 109 9.02 -6.21 -12.54
C ALA A 109 9.54 -4.76 -12.59
N VAL A 110 9.47 -4.04 -11.46
CA VAL A 110 9.85 -2.62 -11.38
C VAL A 110 11.35 -2.42 -11.09
N SER A 111 12.02 -3.40 -10.50
CA SER A 111 13.43 -3.28 -10.10
C SER A 111 14.40 -2.98 -11.24
N PRO A 112 14.27 -3.60 -12.44
CA PRO A 112 15.12 -3.24 -13.59
C PRO A 112 14.92 -1.79 -14.04
N LEU A 113 13.67 -1.30 -14.03
CA LEU A 113 13.34 0.09 -14.42
C LEU A 113 13.98 1.09 -13.45
N LEU A 114 13.87 0.82 -12.15
CA LEU A 114 14.44 1.67 -11.11
C LEU A 114 15.97 1.61 -11.10
N ALA A 115 16.58 0.44 -11.31
CA ALA A 115 18.03 0.31 -11.43
C ALA A 115 18.60 1.15 -12.57
N TYR A 116 17.93 1.15 -13.73
CA TYR A 116 18.26 2.02 -14.85
C TYR A 116 18.13 3.51 -14.48
N LEU A 117 17.00 3.90 -13.87
CA LEU A 117 16.77 5.28 -13.45
C LEU A 117 17.85 5.77 -12.47
N PHE A 118 18.16 4.99 -11.43
CA PHE A 118 19.19 5.35 -10.45
C PHE A 118 20.58 5.42 -11.08
N THR A 119 20.89 4.52 -12.01
CA THR A 119 22.15 4.56 -12.76
C THR A 119 22.23 5.83 -13.61
N ALA A 120 21.14 6.23 -14.28
CA ALA A 120 21.07 7.47 -15.04
C ALA A 120 21.30 8.71 -14.15
N ILE A 121 20.68 8.75 -12.96
CA ILE A 121 20.88 9.82 -11.96
C ILE A 121 22.35 9.92 -11.55
N LEU A 122 23.01 8.80 -11.24
CA LEU A 122 24.40 8.78 -10.82
C LEU A 122 25.36 9.25 -11.93
N ARG A 123 25.12 8.85 -13.19
CA ARG A 123 25.98 9.23 -14.32
C ARG A 123 25.85 10.67 -14.74
N THR A 124 24.63 11.20 -14.68
CA THR A 124 24.36 12.58 -15.05
C THR A 124 24.65 13.56 -13.92
N VAL A 125 24.85 13.05 -12.69
CA VAL A 125 24.94 13.86 -11.46
C VAL A 125 23.72 14.79 -11.35
N TYR A 126 22.59 14.36 -11.92
CA TYR A 126 21.35 15.12 -11.97
C TYR A 126 20.29 14.41 -11.15
N ILE A 127 19.88 15.06 -10.05
CA ILE A 127 18.77 14.60 -9.22
C ILE A 127 17.48 15.26 -9.76
N PRO A 128 16.47 14.46 -10.16
CA PRO A 128 15.18 14.99 -10.62
C PRO A 128 14.54 15.91 -9.56
N ASP A 129 13.93 17.01 -10.00
CA ASP A 129 13.35 17.99 -9.06
C ASP A 129 12.24 17.38 -8.20
N ILE A 130 11.51 16.40 -8.72
CA ILE A 130 10.50 15.67 -7.95
C ILE A 130 11.11 14.92 -6.74
N PHE A 131 12.39 14.54 -6.77
CA PHE A 131 13.06 13.91 -5.63
C PHE A 131 13.45 14.93 -4.55
N LYS A 132 13.52 16.22 -4.89
CA LYS A 132 13.89 17.30 -3.97
C LYS A 132 12.70 17.87 -3.18
N ARG A 133 11.45 17.52 -3.54
CA ARG A 133 10.23 18.09 -2.92
C ARG A 133 9.85 17.41 -1.58
N GLY A 134 9.83 18.13 -0.47
CA GLY A 134 9.37 17.57 0.82
C GLY A 134 7.87 17.76 1.04
N LEU A 135 7.13 16.70 1.40
CA LEU A 135 5.76 16.83 1.91
C LEU A 135 5.84 17.13 3.41
N ILE A 136 5.42 18.34 3.80
CA ILE A 136 5.38 18.77 5.20
C ILE A 136 3.99 18.45 5.75
N ILE A 137 3.93 17.52 6.71
CA ILE A 137 2.70 17.20 7.45
C ILE A 137 2.98 17.52 8.92
N ASN A 138 2.24 18.47 9.47
CA ASN A 138 2.28 18.76 10.90
C ASN A 138 1.50 17.68 11.66
N LEU A 139 2.23 16.80 12.34
CA LEU A 139 1.64 15.82 13.24
C LEU A 139 1.79 16.31 14.68
N HIS A 140 0.66 16.56 15.35
CA HIS A 140 0.67 16.81 16.79
C HIS A 140 1.05 15.51 17.51
N LYS A 141 2.20 15.53 18.19
CA LYS A 141 2.60 14.44 19.08
C LYS A 141 1.50 14.25 20.13
N ALA A 142 1.06 13.01 20.32
CA ALA A 142 0.14 12.66 21.41
C ALA A 142 0.88 12.80 22.76
N GLY A 143 0.99 14.03 23.25
CA GLY A 143 1.36 14.36 24.62
C GLY A 143 0.08 14.48 25.44
N SER A 144 -0.02 13.65 26.48
CA SER A 144 -0.97 13.70 27.59
C SER A 144 -2.30 14.40 27.29
N LYS A 145 -3.35 13.61 26.98
CA LYS A 145 -4.74 14.11 27.02
C LYS A 145 -4.92 14.92 28.31
N PRO A 146 -5.38 16.19 28.25
CA PRO A 146 -5.75 16.91 29.46
C PRO A 146 -6.76 16.06 30.24
N LYS A 147 -6.52 15.86 31.54
CA LYS A 147 -7.39 15.06 32.41
C LYS A 147 -8.81 15.63 32.53
N ASP A 148 -9.01 16.87 32.08
CA ASP A 148 -10.24 17.64 32.27
C ASP A 148 -11.18 17.63 31.05
N ASN A 149 -11.13 16.61 30.18
CA ASN A 149 -12.13 16.50 29.12
C ASN A 149 -13.32 15.65 29.61
N PRO A 150 -14.50 16.26 29.88
CA PRO A 150 -15.68 15.51 30.28
C PRO A 150 -16.20 14.70 29.09
N LYS A 151 -16.70 13.49 29.37
CA LYS A 151 -17.20 12.54 28.36
C LYS A 151 -18.52 12.97 27.75
#